data_AF-A0AAW0KB96-F1
#
_entry.id   AF-A0AAW0KB96-F1
#
_cell.length_a   1.000
_cell.length_b   1.000
_cell.length_c   1.000
_cell.angle_alpha   90.00
_cell.angle_beta   90.00
_cell.angle_gamma   90.00
#
_symmetry.space_group_name_H-M   'P 1'
#
loop_
_entity.id
_entity.type
_entity.pdbx_description
1 polymer ?
#
loop_
_entity_poly.entity_id
_entity_poly.type
_entity_poly.pdbx_seq_one_letter_code
_entity_poly.pdbx_strand_id
1 'polypeptide(L)'
;MKSGYKMLMELEEVNEAVVKVSFGDDLKSTWNAIWRLQVPNRIKLLLWRARSDSLPTKVNLAKRKLLIENTCTQCNQGPEDRLHALWACLLLSTIWQVLFPDLVSISSSSGSFLNVIQLAQQNKMRFDLFTWMVSLI
;
A
#
# COMPACT_ATOMS: atom_id res chain seq x y z
N MET A 1 5.17 -41.25 -24.62
CA MET A 1 6.05 -40.07 -24.46
C MET A 1 5.16 -38.83 -24.43
N LYS A 2 4.95 -38.18 -23.28
CA LYS A 2 4.27 -36.87 -23.25
C LYS A 2 5.29 -35.84 -23.73
N SER A 3 5.03 -35.20 -24.88
CA SER A 3 5.92 -34.20 -25.48
C SER A 3 6.21 -33.08 -24.48
N GLY A 4 7.47 -32.64 -24.35
CA GLY A 4 7.88 -31.59 -23.40
C GLY A 4 7.09 -30.29 -23.54
N TYR A 5 6.51 -30.03 -24.72
CA TYR A 5 5.61 -28.91 -24.96
C TYR A 5 4.32 -28.99 -24.13
N LYS A 6 3.77 -30.19 -23.94
CA LYS A 6 2.57 -30.41 -23.11
C LYS A 6 2.86 -30.12 -21.64
N MET A 7 4.06 -30.48 -21.17
CA MET A 7 4.51 -30.14 -19.82
C MET A 7 4.67 -28.64 -19.62
N LEU A 8 5.18 -27.90 -20.61
CA LEU A 8 5.32 -26.44 -20.51
C LEU A 8 3.95 -25.75 -20.47
N MET A 9 2.99 -26.17 -21.29
CA MET A 9 1.62 -25.64 -21.25
C MET A 9 0.94 -25.97 -19.90
N GLU A 10 1.10 -27.20 -19.38
CA GLU A 10 0.57 -27.58 -18.07
C GLU A 10 1.24 -26.78 -16.93
N LEU A 11 2.53 -26.47 -17.03
CA LEU A 11 3.24 -25.62 -16.06
C LEU A 11 2.82 -24.15 -16.13
N GLU A 12 2.59 -23.61 -17.33
CA GLU A 12 2.08 -22.25 -17.53
C GLU A 12 0.63 -22.13 -17.02
N GLU A 13 -0.24 -23.09 -17.31
CA GLU A 13 -1.61 -23.13 -16.79
C GLU A 13 -1.64 -23.25 -15.28
N VAL A 14 -0.79 -24.11 -14.69
CA VAL A 14 -0.68 -24.24 -13.23
C VAL A 14 -0.13 -22.95 -12.62
N ASN A 15 0.86 -22.30 -13.24
CA ASN A 15 1.38 -21.02 -12.78
C ASN A 15 0.32 -19.91 -12.87
N GLU A 16 -0.45 -19.84 -13.96
CA GLU A 16 -1.51 -18.86 -14.14
C GLU A 16 -2.71 -19.11 -13.20
N ALA A 17 -3.05 -20.37 -12.93
CA ALA A 17 -4.07 -20.77 -11.97
C ALA A 17 -3.65 -20.48 -10.53
N VAL A 18 -2.40 -20.78 -10.14
CA VAL A 18 -1.85 -20.45 -8.82
C VAL A 18 -1.81 -18.94 -8.58
N VAL A 19 -1.52 -18.15 -9.62
CA VAL A 19 -1.58 -16.68 -9.56
C VAL A 19 -3.03 -16.16 -9.49
N LYS A 20 -3.99 -16.79 -10.18
CA LYS A 20 -5.41 -16.39 -10.16
C LYS A 20 -6.13 -16.73 -8.85
N VAL A 21 -5.87 -17.90 -8.25
CA VAL A 21 -6.69 -18.51 -7.18
C VAL A 21 -6.54 -17.84 -5.80
N SER A 22 -5.60 -16.92 -5.59
CA SER A 22 -5.48 -16.21 -4.29
C SER A 22 -5.39 -14.69 -4.37
N PHE A 23 -5.22 -14.12 -5.57
CA PHE A 23 -5.13 -12.67 -5.76
C PHE A 23 -6.35 -12.06 -6.48
N GLY A 24 -7.06 -12.81 -7.33
CA GLY A 24 -8.08 -12.26 -8.23
C GLY A 24 -9.31 -11.66 -7.54
N ASP A 25 -9.89 -12.36 -6.57
CA ASP A 25 -11.14 -11.94 -5.92
C ASP A 25 -10.92 -10.82 -4.89
N ASP A 26 -9.83 -10.89 -4.13
CA ASP A 26 -9.46 -9.88 -3.13
C ASP A 26 -9.01 -8.56 -3.79
N LEU A 27 -8.29 -8.62 -4.92
CA LEU A 27 -7.93 -7.43 -5.70
C LEU A 27 -9.16 -6.75 -6.31
N LYS A 28 -10.12 -7.52 -6.83
CA LYS A 28 -11.36 -6.97 -7.40
C LYS A 28 -12.23 -6.30 -6.33
N SER A 29 -12.34 -6.90 -5.16
CA SER A 29 -13.03 -6.32 -4.00
C SER A 29 -12.35 -5.02 -3.54
N THR A 30 -11.02 -5.05 -3.39
CA THR A 30 -10.24 -3.88 -2.96
C THR A 30 -10.29 -2.74 -3.98
N TRP A 31 -10.22 -3.06 -5.28
CA TRP A 31 -10.37 -2.10 -6.37
C TRP A 31 -11.70 -1.36 -6.25
N ASN A 32 -12.81 -2.09 -6.15
CA ASN A 32 -14.12 -1.49 -6.01
C ASN A 32 -14.23 -0.61 -4.76
N ALA A 33 -13.65 -1.03 -3.65
CA ALA A 33 -13.62 -0.24 -2.42
C ALA A 33 -12.87 1.09 -2.60
N ILE A 34 -11.69 1.07 -3.24
CA ILE A 34 -10.90 2.28 -3.53
C ILE A 34 -11.68 3.24 -4.45
N TRP A 35 -12.33 2.72 -5.49
CA TRP A 35 -13.01 3.59 -6.46
C TRP A 35 -14.32 4.20 -5.94
N ARG A 36 -14.96 3.55 -4.96
CA ARG A 36 -16.14 4.08 -4.24
C ARG A 36 -15.81 5.25 -3.31
N LEU A 37 -14.54 5.47 -2.99
CA LEU A 37 -14.13 6.60 -2.14
C LEU A 37 -14.44 7.94 -2.80
N GLN A 38 -14.99 8.88 -2.02
CA GLN A 38 -15.23 10.26 -2.42
C GLN A 38 -13.95 11.08 -2.23
N VAL A 39 -12.90 10.72 -2.99
CA VAL A 39 -11.57 11.35 -2.93
C VAL A 39 -11.05 11.61 -4.33
N PRO A 40 -10.09 12.54 -4.52
CA PRO A 40 -9.49 12.76 -5.83
C PRO A 40 -8.81 11.51 -6.39
N ASN A 41 -8.82 11.36 -7.73
CA ASN A 41 -8.25 10.20 -8.42
C ASN A 41 -6.77 9.97 -8.10
N ARG A 42 -6.00 11.03 -7.82
CA ARG A 42 -4.60 10.92 -7.40
C ARG A 42 -4.46 10.10 -6.10
N ILE A 43 -5.38 10.28 -5.16
CA ILE A 43 -5.42 9.51 -3.91
C ILE A 43 -5.80 8.07 -4.19
N LYS A 44 -6.82 7.82 -5.02
CA LYS A 44 -7.23 6.46 -5.41
C LYS A 44 -6.06 5.68 -6.04
N LEU A 45 -5.29 6.35 -6.90
CA LEU A 45 -4.10 5.76 -7.52
C LEU A 45 -2.99 5.48 -6.48
N LEU A 46 -2.76 6.40 -5.54
CA LEU A 46 -1.81 6.19 -4.44
C LEU A 46 -2.22 4.97 -3.59
N LEU A 47 -3.50 4.87 -3.22
CA LEU A 47 -4.04 3.75 -2.44
C LEU A 47 -3.90 2.42 -3.19
N TRP A 48 -4.19 2.42 -4.49
CA TRP A 48 -4.00 1.25 -5.34
C TRP A 48 -2.53 0.83 -5.39
N ARG A 49 -1.62 1.79 -5.56
CA ARG A 49 -0.17 1.52 -5.54
C ARG A 49 0.30 1.01 -4.19
N ALA A 50 -0.23 1.54 -3.09
CA ALA A 50 0.06 1.09 -1.73
C ALA A 50 -0.41 -0.35 -1.51
N ARG A 51 -1.62 -0.70 -1.97
CA ARG A 51 -2.17 -2.06 -1.87
C ARG A 51 -1.32 -3.07 -2.63
N SER A 52 -0.98 -2.74 -3.87
CA SER A 52 -0.19 -3.57 -4.80
C SER A 52 1.31 -3.60 -4.52
N ASP A 53 1.76 -3.00 -3.40
CA ASP A 53 3.17 -2.87 -3.04
C ASP A 53 4.05 -2.33 -4.18
N SER A 54 3.49 -1.42 -4.97
CA SER A 54 4.12 -0.84 -6.16
C SER A 54 4.58 0.61 -5.95
N LEU A 55 4.46 1.12 -4.72
CA LEU A 55 5.03 2.41 -4.34
C LEU A 55 6.56 2.36 -4.44
N PRO A 56 7.20 3.47 -4.86
CA PRO A 56 8.65 3.60 -4.93
C PRO A 56 9.27 3.81 -3.54
N THR A 57 8.87 3.00 -2.56
CA THR A 57 9.46 3.02 -1.22
C THR A 57 10.87 2.44 -1.29
N LYS A 58 11.75 2.83 -0.36
CA LYS A 58 13.12 2.30 -0.39
C LYS A 58 13.19 0.80 -0.21
N VAL A 59 12.28 0.21 0.56
CA VAL A 59 12.16 -1.26 0.64
C VAL A 59 11.87 -1.86 -0.74
N ASN A 60 10.96 -1.27 -1.52
CA ASN A 60 10.63 -1.79 -2.85
C ASN A 60 11.73 -1.51 -3.90
N LEU A 61 12.43 -0.39 -3.78
CA LEU A 61 13.60 -0.09 -4.61
C LEU A 61 14.76 -1.05 -4.31
N ALA A 62 14.99 -1.38 -3.04
CA ALA A 62 15.98 -2.38 -2.63
C ALA A 62 15.62 -3.79 -3.13
N LYS A 63 14.33 -4.19 -3.03
CA LYS A 63 13.84 -5.45 -3.63
C LYS A 63 14.14 -5.53 -5.14
N ARG A 64 14.05 -4.40 -5.84
CA ARG A 64 14.37 -4.27 -7.28
C ARG A 64 15.87 -4.08 -7.57
N LYS A 65 16.73 -4.16 -6.55
CA LYS A 65 18.19 -3.96 -6.64
C LYS A 65 18.58 -2.57 -7.17
N LEU A 66 17.73 -1.57 -6.97
CA LEU A 66 17.97 -0.17 -7.37
C LEU A 66 18.60 0.65 -6.23
N LEU A 67 18.49 0.18 -4.98
CA LEU A 67 19.10 0.79 -3.81
C LEU A 67 19.73 -0.29 -2.93
N ILE A 68 20.81 0.07 -2.23
CA ILE A 68 21.50 -0.79 -1.27
C ILE A 68 20.87 -0.65 0.12
N GLU A 69 20.52 0.58 0.50
CA GLU A 69 19.94 0.88 1.81
C GLU A 69 18.43 1.14 1.69
N ASN A 70 17.66 0.54 2.61
CA ASN A 70 16.21 0.69 2.68
C ASN A 70 15.73 1.64 3.78
N THR A 71 16.63 2.25 4.55
CA THR A 71 16.31 3.12 5.69
C THR A 71 15.67 4.43 5.22
N CYS A 72 14.57 4.85 5.86
CA CYS A 72 13.89 6.10 5.53
C CYS A 72 14.80 7.31 5.69
N THR A 73 14.95 8.13 4.64
CA THR A 73 15.77 9.36 4.70
C THR A 73 15.18 10.45 5.60
N GLN A 74 13.87 10.40 5.83
CA GLN A 74 13.16 11.45 6.56
C GLN A 74 13.36 11.33 8.07
N CYS A 75 13.25 10.11 8.61
CA CYS A 75 13.39 9.88 10.06
C CYS A 75 14.67 9.14 10.46
N ASN A 76 15.34 8.45 9.53
CA ASN A 76 16.52 7.61 9.77
C ASN A 76 16.37 6.51 10.84
N GLN A 77 15.12 6.11 11.19
CA GLN A 77 14.88 5.14 12.27
C GLN A 77 14.65 3.69 11.81
N GLY A 78 14.27 3.47 10.56
CA GLY A 78 13.92 2.13 10.10
C GLY A 78 13.68 2.03 8.60
N PRO A 79 13.41 0.82 8.10
CA PRO A 79 13.15 0.57 6.69
C PRO A 79 11.88 1.30 6.24
N GLU A 80 11.99 2.00 5.11
CA GLU A 80 10.88 2.71 4.48
C GLU A 80 10.04 1.73 3.67
N ASP A 81 9.06 1.11 4.31
CA ASP A 81 7.98 0.37 3.66
C ASP A 81 6.76 1.26 3.41
N ARG A 82 5.69 0.72 2.83
CA ARG A 82 4.47 1.47 2.52
C ARG A 82 3.76 2.03 3.76
N LEU A 83 3.83 1.36 4.91
CA LEU A 83 3.21 1.84 6.14
C LEU A 83 4.05 2.97 6.72
N HIS A 84 5.37 2.79 6.75
CA HIS A 84 6.32 3.80 7.20
C HIS A 84 6.24 5.05 6.32
N ALA A 85 6.28 4.91 5.00
CA ALA A 85 6.24 6.01 4.05
C ALA A 85 4.95 6.83 4.09
N LEU A 86 3.82 6.25 4.53
CA LEU A 86 2.51 6.91 4.48
C LEU A 86 1.93 7.25 5.86
N TRP A 87 2.32 6.56 6.93
CA TRP A 87 1.67 6.68 8.24
C TRP A 87 2.63 6.63 9.43
N ALA A 88 3.54 5.65 9.47
CA ALA A 88 4.34 5.36 10.66
C ALA A 88 5.69 6.09 10.75
N CYS A 89 6.09 6.85 9.72
CA CYS A 89 7.30 7.68 9.80
C CYS A 89 7.15 8.70 10.93
N LEU A 90 8.16 8.85 11.79
CA LEU A 90 8.14 9.78 12.92
C LEU A 90 7.74 11.20 12.51
N LEU A 91 8.32 11.69 11.40
CA LEU A 91 8.04 13.03 10.88
C LEU A 91 6.56 13.17 10.47
N LEU A 92 6.01 12.17 9.78
CA LEU A 92 4.60 12.14 9.40
C LEU A 92 3.68 11.97 10.62
N SER A 93 4.08 11.15 11.60
CA SER A 93 3.31 10.88 12.82
C SER A 93 3.02 12.17 13.59
N THR A 94 3.97 13.10 13.65
CA THR A 94 3.75 14.41 14.30
C THR A 94 2.66 15.22 13.60
N ILE A 95 2.64 15.21 12.27
CA ILE A 95 1.62 15.88 11.46
C ILE A 95 0.26 15.20 11.68
N TRP A 96 0.23 13.87 11.70
CA TRP A 96 -0.99 13.10 11.94
C TRP A 96 -1.56 13.29 13.34
N GLN A 97 -0.73 13.45 14.37
CA GLN A 97 -1.21 13.73 15.72
C GLN A 97 -1.91 15.08 15.81
N VAL A 98 -1.46 16.08 15.05
CA VAL A 98 -2.09 17.41 15.02
C VAL A 98 -3.39 17.39 14.24
N LEU A 99 -3.41 16.74 13.08
CA LEU A 99 -4.55 16.78 12.16
C LEU A 99 -5.62 15.73 12.50
N PHE A 100 -5.20 14.61 13.09
CA PHE A 100 -6.01 13.41 13.31
C PHE A 100 -5.65 12.67 14.62
N PRO A 101 -5.72 13.33 15.78
CA PRO A 101 -5.35 12.71 17.06
C PRO A 101 -6.13 11.42 17.32
N ASP A 102 -7.43 11.41 17.02
CA ASP A 102 -8.31 10.25 17.20
C ASP A 102 -7.86 9.07 16.33
N LEU A 103 -7.56 9.32 15.04
CA LEU A 103 -7.15 8.25 14.12
C LEU A 103 -5.76 7.70 14.49
N VAL A 104 -4.83 8.55 14.93
CA VAL A 104 -3.53 8.10 15.44
C VAL A 104 -3.73 7.21 16.67
N SER A 105 -4.55 7.65 17.64
CA SER A 105 -4.80 6.86 18.86
C SER A 105 -5.37 5.47 18.56
N ILE A 106 -6.32 5.37 17.63
CA ILE A 106 -6.99 4.11 17.27
C ILE A 106 -6.07 3.22 16.40
N SER A 107 -5.19 3.83 15.60
CA SER A 107 -4.27 3.10 14.70
C SER A 107 -2.92 2.74 15.32
N SER A 108 -2.65 3.13 16.58
CA SER A 108 -1.38 2.92 17.30
C SER A 108 -0.86 1.48 17.25
N SER A 109 -1.76 0.50 17.14
CA SER A 109 -1.46 -0.94 17.09
C SER A 109 -1.68 -1.59 15.72
N SER A 110 -1.93 -0.78 14.67
CA SER A 110 -2.19 -1.30 13.32
C SER A 110 -0.90 -1.55 12.53
N GLY A 111 -0.65 -2.81 12.16
CA GLY A 111 0.51 -3.21 11.35
C GLY A 111 0.34 -3.04 9.83
N SER A 112 -0.78 -2.51 9.36
CA SER A 112 -1.10 -2.42 7.93
C SER A 112 -1.73 -1.08 7.58
N PHE A 113 -1.22 -0.44 6.54
CA PHE A 113 -1.76 0.82 6.02
C PHE A 113 -3.23 0.69 5.59
N LEU A 114 -3.67 -0.51 5.17
CA LEU A 114 -5.07 -0.72 4.80
C LEU A 114 -6.01 -0.61 6.00
N ASN A 115 -5.57 -1.07 7.17
CA ASN A 115 -6.36 -0.96 8.39
C ASN A 115 -6.54 0.52 8.77
N VAL A 116 -5.49 1.34 8.59
CA VAL A 116 -5.56 2.79 8.79
C VAL A 116 -6.62 3.43 7.88
N ILE A 117 -6.64 3.08 6.59
CA ILE A 117 -7.64 3.60 5.65
C ILE A 117 -9.04 3.17 6.07
N GLN A 118 -9.22 1.90 6.45
CA GLN A 118 -10.51 1.38 6.86
C GLN A 118 -11.03 2.08 8.11
N LEU A 119 -10.15 2.35 9.09
CA LEU A 119 -10.47 3.14 10.28
C LEU A 119 -10.82 4.59 9.92
N ALA A 120 -10.09 5.21 9.00
CA ALA A 120 -10.38 6.56 8.53
C ALA A 120 -11.76 6.66 7.86
N GLN A 121 -12.14 5.64 7.08
CA GLN A 121 -13.45 5.54 6.43
C GLN A 121 -14.58 5.38 7.47
N GLN A 122 -14.40 4.52 8.46
CA GLN A 122 -15.40 4.29 9.52
C GLN A 122 -15.67 5.56 10.33
N ASN A 123 -14.64 6.38 10.55
CA ASN A 123 -14.75 7.65 11.29
C ASN A 123 -15.20 8.83 10.41
N LYS A 124 -15.62 8.59 9.15
CA LYS A 124 -16.05 9.62 8.19
C LYS A 124 -15.06 10.80 8.06
N MET A 125 -13.77 10.53 8.24
CA MET A 125 -12.75 11.58 8.19
C MET A 125 -12.68 12.18 6.79
N ARG A 126 -12.64 13.51 6.70
CA ARG A 126 -12.49 14.21 5.41
C ARG A 126 -11.11 13.90 4.83
N PHE A 127 -11.09 13.22 3.68
CA PHE A 127 -9.88 12.85 2.94
C PHE A 127 -9.16 14.04 2.28
N ASP A 128 -9.69 15.26 2.44
CA ASP A 128 -9.09 16.53 2.03
C ASP A 128 -7.69 16.76 2.62
N LEU A 129 -7.22 15.88 3.50
CA LEU A 129 -5.90 15.88 4.11
C LEU A 129 -4.87 15.05 3.36
N PHE A 130 -5.30 14.01 2.63
CA PHE A 130 -4.40 13.29 1.72
C PHE A 130 -4.05 14.15 0.50
N THR A 131 -4.93 15.08 0.10
CA THR A 131 -4.70 15.98 -1.04
C THR A 131 -3.61 17.00 -0.77
N TRP A 132 -3.48 17.51 0.47
CA TRP A 132 -2.35 18.36 0.87
C TRP A 132 -1.02 17.60 0.94
N MET A 133 -1.06 16.31 1.30
CA MET A 133 0.14 15.48 1.41
C MET A 133 0.75 15.08 0.07
N VAL A 134 -0.05 14.76 -0.96
CA VAL A 134 0.52 14.47 -2.30
C VAL A 134 1.02 15.75 -3.00
N SER A 135 0.77 16.93 -2.44
CA SER A 135 1.42 18.16 -2.91
C SER A 135 2.86 18.30 -2.39
N LEU A 136 3.23 17.54 -1.36
CA LEU A 136 4.56 17.52 -0.72
C LEU A 136 5.42 16.30 -1.13
N ILE A 137 4.86 15.37 -1.91
CA ILE A 137 5.54 14.22 -2.54
C ILE A 137 5.45 14.37 -4.06
#